data_AF-A0A957TMR8-F1
#
_entry.id   AF-A0A957TMR8-F1
#
_cell.length_a   1.000
_cell.length_b   1.000
_cell.length_c   1.000
_cell.angle_alpha   90.00
_cell.angle_beta   90.00
_cell.angle_gamma   90.00
#
_symmetry.space_group_name_H-M   'P 1'
#
loop_
_entity.id
_entity.type
_entity.pdbx_description
1 polymer ?
#
loop_
_entity_poly.entity_id
_entity_poly.type
_entity_poly.pdbx_seq_one_letter_code
_entity_poly.pdbx_strand_id
1 'polypeptide(L)'
;IWPSTTKRNSVSTPQPVSSTAIPRTIAPAPAQDSRNCEGGCTSYPAWCDPAIKGNVSYNSGEKIYHVPGQEYYNETVINTRYGERWFCT
;
A
#
# COMPACT_ATOMS: atom_id res chain seq x y z
N ILE A 1 -18.02 -13.54 -44.28
CA ILE A 1 -16.68 -14.16 -44.24
C ILE A 1 -15.79 -13.18 -43.49
N TRP A 2 -15.60 -13.41 -42.18
CA TRP A 2 -14.89 -12.51 -41.26
C TRP A 2 -13.39 -12.85 -41.26
N PRO A 3 -12.48 -11.87 -41.17
CA PRO A 3 -11.05 -12.14 -41.08
C PRO A 3 -10.65 -12.58 -39.66
N SER A 4 -9.93 -13.69 -39.61
CA SER A 4 -9.24 -14.22 -38.43
C SER A 4 -7.96 -13.42 -38.14
N THR A 5 -7.68 -13.08 -36.87
CA THR A 5 -6.37 -13.33 -36.22
C THR A 5 -6.39 -13.02 -34.71
N THR A 6 -6.52 -14.09 -33.93
CA THR A 6 -5.81 -14.52 -32.71
C THR A 6 -5.01 -13.51 -31.84
N LYS A 7 -5.42 -13.42 -30.56
CA LYS A 7 -4.68 -12.93 -29.38
C LYS A 7 -3.29 -13.58 -29.25
N ARG A 8 -2.24 -12.80 -29.00
CA ARG A 8 -0.91 -13.31 -28.60
C ARG A 8 -0.74 -13.17 -27.09
N ASN A 9 -0.86 -14.28 -26.36
CA ASN A 9 -0.38 -14.44 -25.00
C ASN A 9 1.13 -14.74 -25.05
N SER A 10 1.96 -13.97 -24.35
CA SER A 10 3.38 -14.27 -24.18
C SER A 10 3.61 -14.86 -22.79
N VAL A 11 3.63 -16.19 -22.71
CA VAL A 11 4.14 -16.95 -21.57
C VAL A 11 5.67 -16.88 -21.61
N SER A 12 6.29 -16.35 -20.56
CA SER A 12 7.76 -16.37 -20.40
C SER A 12 8.14 -17.43 -19.38
N THR A 13 8.76 -18.50 -19.88
CA THR A 13 9.43 -19.60 -19.18
C THR A 13 10.68 -19.08 -18.43
N PRO A 14 11.13 -19.71 -17.31
CA PRO A 14 12.19 -19.14 -16.48
C PRO A 14 13.60 -19.41 -17.06
N GLN A 15 14.54 -18.48 -16.85
CA GLN A 15 15.96 -18.67 -17.18
C GLN A 15 16.81 -18.87 -15.89
N PRO A 16 17.83 -19.74 -15.92
CA PRO A 16 18.76 -19.95 -14.81
C PRO A 16 19.99 -19.05 -14.93
N VAL A 17 20.50 -18.50 -13.83
CA VAL A 17 21.85 -17.91 -13.79
C VAL A 17 22.60 -18.41 -12.56
N SER A 18 23.65 -19.19 -12.81
CA SER A 18 24.60 -19.69 -11.82
C SER A 18 25.80 -18.73 -11.68
N SER A 19 26.21 -18.57 -10.42
CA SER A 19 27.59 -18.31 -9.94
C SER A 19 28.12 -16.88 -9.85
N THR A 20 28.33 -16.51 -8.58
CA THR A 20 29.44 -15.69 -8.06
C THR A 20 29.43 -14.19 -8.39
N ALA A 21 28.50 -13.49 -7.76
CA ALA A 21 28.74 -12.15 -7.25
C ALA A 21 28.25 -12.13 -5.80
N ILE A 22 29.06 -11.56 -4.91
CA ILE A 22 28.74 -11.19 -3.53
C ILE A 22 27.25 -10.81 -3.45
N PRO A 23 26.41 -11.39 -2.57
CA PRO A 23 25.09 -10.83 -2.37
C PRO A 23 25.34 -9.45 -1.77
N ARG A 24 25.31 -8.42 -2.61
CA ARG A 24 24.98 -7.08 -2.16
C ARG A 24 23.72 -7.30 -1.34
N THR A 25 23.84 -7.17 -0.02
CA THR A 25 22.68 -7.03 0.85
C THR A 25 21.85 -5.96 0.19
N ILE A 26 20.79 -6.36 -0.50
CA ILE A 26 19.77 -5.47 -0.99
C ILE A 26 19.14 -5.01 0.31
N ALA A 27 19.72 -3.95 0.90
CA ALA A 27 19.14 -3.27 2.02
C ALA A 27 17.69 -3.02 1.60
N PRO A 28 16.69 -3.48 2.36
CA PRO A 28 15.33 -3.07 2.10
C PRO A 28 15.36 -1.55 1.98
N ALA A 29 14.70 -1.02 0.93
CA ALA A 29 14.55 0.42 0.70
C ALA A 29 14.36 1.12 2.05
N PRO A 30 15.07 2.25 2.29
CA PRO A 30 15.30 2.78 3.63
C PRO A 30 14.00 2.69 4.42
N ALA A 31 13.99 1.86 5.46
CA ALA A 31 12.91 1.81 6.43
C ALA A 31 12.80 3.24 6.96
N GLN A 32 11.90 4.01 6.34
CA GLN A 32 11.64 5.39 6.73
C GLN A 32 11.37 5.30 8.23
N ASP A 33 11.97 6.20 8.99
CA ASP A 33 11.72 6.33 10.42
C ASP A 33 10.22 6.61 10.61
N SER A 34 9.44 5.52 10.60
CA SER A 34 8.00 5.53 10.41
C SER A 34 7.30 6.05 11.65
N ARG A 35 8.07 6.33 12.71
CA ARG A 35 7.59 6.80 14.01
C ARG A 35 7.15 8.25 13.97
N ASN A 36 7.62 9.04 13.01
CA ASN A 36 7.28 10.45 12.94
C ASN A 36 6.82 10.86 11.53
N CYS A 37 5.72 10.27 11.08
CA CYS A 37 4.97 10.79 9.94
C CYS A 37 4.12 11.98 10.42
N GLU A 38 4.72 13.18 10.46
CA GLU A 38 4.00 14.41 10.80
C GLU A 38 2.83 14.62 9.82
N GLY A 39 1.60 14.59 10.35
CA GLY A 39 0.38 14.68 9.56
C GLY A 39 -0.18 13.35 9.05
N GLY A 40 0.39 12.21 9.48
CA GLY A 40 -0.12 10.88 9.22
C GLY A 40 0.66 10.09 8.17
N CYS A 41 0.60 8.77 8.28
CA CYS A 41 1.37 7.81 7.51
C CYS A 41 0.64 7.40 6.22
N THR A 42 1.40 7.20 5.12
CA THR A 42 0.89 6.70 3.83
C THR A 42 0.82 5.18 3.76
N SER A 43 1.44 4.49 4.71
CA SER A 43 1.36 3.05 4.88
C SER A 43 0.86 2.73 6.29
N TYR A 44 0.34 1.53 6.48
CA TYR A 44 -0.04 1.05 7.81
C TYR A 44 1.19 1.06 8.75
N PRO A 45 1.15 1.79 9.88
CA PRO A 45 2.27 1.87 10.80
C PRO A 45 2.34 0.62 11.68
N ALA A 46 3.26 -0.30 11.39
CA ALA A 46 3.40 -1.56 12.14
C ALA A 46 3.77 -1.39 13.63
N TRP A 47 4.28 -0.22 14.02
CA TRP A 47 4.62 0.12 15.41
C TRP A 47 3.41 0.61 16.21
N CYS A 48 2.24 0.69 15.57
CA CYS A 48 1.04 1.28 16.09
C CYS A 48 -0.13 0.37 15.69
N ASP A 49 -0.39 -0.60 16.57
CA ASP A 49 -1.51 -1.52 16.43
C ASP A 49 -2.36 -1.45 17.72
N PRO A 50 -3.64 -1.04 17.63
CA PRO A 50 -4.35 -0.73 16.39
C PRO A 50 -4.27 0.75 15.97
N ALA A 51 -3.94 0.98 14.69
CA ALA A 51 -3.83 2.32 14.09
C ALA A 51 -5.21 2.98 13.90
N ILE A 52 -5.24 4.30 13.75
CA ILE A 52 -6.43 5.07 13.38
C ILE A 52 -6.44 5.28 11.85
N LYS A 53 -7.59 5.09 11.22
CA LYS A 53 -7.81 5.30 9.78
C LYS A 53 -8.45 6.67 9.56
N GLY A 54 -7.78 7.59 8.87
CA GLY A 54 -8.35 8.87 8.45
C GLY A 54 -8.65 8.92 6.96
N ASN A 55 -9.92 8.76 6.57
CA ASN A 55 -10.40 8.86 5.20
C ASN A 55 -11.03 10.23 4.91
N VAL A 56 -11.30 10.49 3.63
CA VAL A 56 -11.94 11.73 3.17
C VAL A 56 -13.21 11.38 2.40
N SER A 57 -14.35 11.92 2.86
CA SER A 57 -15.63 11.75 2.17
C SER A 57 -15.54 12.29 0.75
N TYR A 58 -15.85 11.45 -0.24
CA TYR A 58 -15.79 11.82 -1.66
C TYR A 58 -16.72 13.00 -2.01
N ASN A 59 -17.90 13.05 -1.39
CA ASN A 59 -18.91 14.06 -1.72
C ASN A 59 -18.73 15.37 -0.96
N SER A 60 -18.33 15.30 0.32
CA SER A 60 -18.27 16.48 1.20
C SER A 60 -16.85 16.97 1.48
N GLY A 61 -15.82 16.16 1.20
CA GLY A 61 -14.44 16.46 1.57
C GLY A 61 -14.17 16.40 3.08
N GLU A 62 -15.13 15.91 3.87
CA GLU A 62 -15.00 15.77 5.31
C GLU A 62 -13.94 14.72 5.66
N LYS A 63 -13.13 15.03 6.66
CA LYS A 63 -12.15 14.10 7.22
C LYS A 63 -12.82 13.27 8.29
N ILE A 64 -12.88 11.96 8.10
CA ILE A 64 -13.52 11.02 9.01
C ILE A 64 -12.41 10.16 9.62
N TYR A 65 -12.46 9.97 10.92
CA TYR A 65 -11.48 9.17 11.65
C TYR A 65 -12.16 7.95 12.23
N HIS A 66 -11.70 6.77 11.83
CA HIS A 66 -12.17 5.49 12.34
C HIS A 66 -11.16 4.97 13.35
N VAL A 67 -11.61 4.85 14.60
CA VAL A 67 -10.82 4.22 15.66
C VAL A 67 -11.09 2.72 15.72
N PRO A 68 -10.11 1.93 16.17
CA PRO A 68 -10.26 0.49 16.36
C PRO A 68 -11.45 0.15 17.27
N GLY A 69 -12.28 -0.81 16.84
CA GLY A 69 -13.50 -1.21 17.55
C GLY A 69 -14.78 -0.47 17.13
N GLN A 70 -14.69 0.55 16.27
CA GLN A 70 -15.87 1.13 15.63
C GLN A 70 -16.43 0.25 14.51
N GLU A 71 -17.75 0.34 14.29
CA GLU A 71 -18.52 -0.44 13.30
C GLU A 71 -17.85 -0.45 11.92
N TYR A 72 -17.49 0.71 11.39
CA TYR A 72 -16.93 0.84 10.04
C TYR A 72 -15.41 0.80 9.98
N TYR A 73 -14.72 0.47 11.08
CA TYR A 73 -13.25 0.47 11.10
C TYR A 73 -12.67 -0.53 10.10
N ASN A 74 -13.20 -1.75 10.04
CA ASN A 74 -12.68 -2.81 9.17
C ASN A 74 -12.98 -2.57 7.69
N GLU A 75 -14.15 -2.03 7.40
CA GLU A 75 -14.62 -1.74 6.03
C GLU A 75 -13.89 -0.54 5.41
N THR A 76 -13.43 0.39 6.25
CA THR A 76 -12.69 1.56 5.77
C THR A 76 -11.32 1.17 5.26
N VAL A 77 -11.03 1.54 4.00
CA VAL A 77 -9.74 1.35 3.34
C VAL A 77 -9.12 2.71 3.04
N ILE A 78 -7.88 2.91 3.46
CA ILE A 78 -7.14 4.17 3.24
C ILE A 78 -6.58 4.21 1.82
N ASN A 79 -6.99 5.22 1.06
CA ASN A 79 -6.49 5.56 -0.26
C ASN A 79 -5.66 6.84 -0.22
N THR A 80 -4.35 6.66 -0.17
CA THR A 80 -3.39 7.76 -0.06
C THR A 80 -3.38 8.73 -1.24
N ARG A 81 -3.91 8.32 -2.41
CA ARG A 81 -4.04 9.18 -3.60
C ARG A 81 -5.02 10.32 -3.37
N TYR A 82 -5.99 10.14 -2.49
CA TYR A 82 -6.98 11.15 -2.12
C TYR A 82 -6.59 11.92 -0.85
N GLY A 83 -5.35 11.77 -0.37
CA GLY A 83 -4.87 12.45 0.82
C GLY A 83 -5.26 11.77 2.13
N GLU A 84 -5.82 10.56 2.08
CA GLU A 84 -6.13 9.75 3.26
C GLU A 84 -4.84 9.22 3.90
N ARG A 85 -4.88 9.02 5.22
CA ARG A 85 -3.69 8.74 6.06
C ARG A 85 -4.02 7.84 7.24
N TRP A 86 -2.98 7.20 7.76
CA TRP A 86 -2.99 6.47 9.03
C TRP A 86 -2.44 7.34 10.16
N PHE A 87 -3.00 7.19 11.36
CA PHE A 87 -2.60 7.94 12.54
C PHE A 87 -2.41 7.00 13.72
N CYS A 88 -1.72 7.50 14.74
CA CYS A 88 -1.37 6.79 15.96
C CYS A 88 -1.61 7.69 17.16
N THR A 89 -2.00 7.09 18.28
CA THR A 89 -2.15 7.75 19.58
C THR A 89 -0.96 7.48 20.48
#